data_AF-A0AAW0G0X7-F1
#
_entry.id   AF-A0AAW0G0X7-F1
#
_cell.length_a   1.000
_cell.length_b   1.000
_cell.length_c   1.000
_cell.angle_alpha   90.00
_cell.angle_beta   90.00
_cell.angle_gamma   90.00
#
_symmetry.space_group_name_H-M   'P 1'
#
loop_
_entity.id
_entity.type
_entity.pdbx_description
1 polymer ?
#
loop_
_entity_poly.entity_id
_entity_poly.type
_entity_poly.pdbx_seq_one_letter_code
_entity_poly.pdbx_strand_id
1 'polypeptide(L)'
;MSAMSTLFTRAKTYMQELLNTSEDVPKKDLSPMKWGDFLKVMQEMGFEYDPSTAGSSVRFDPPGDRDHPITLHKPHPDPTLSPVMLRQIAKRLKRTYGWSEEDFYRRLS
;
A
#
# COMPACT_ATOMS: atom_id res chain seq x y z
N MET A 1 0.42 20.59 17.20
CA MET A 1 0.90 19.51 16.32
C MET A 1 -0.31 18.97 15.58
N SER A 2 -0.31 19.00 14.25
CA SER A 2 -1.48 18.63 13.42
C SER A 2 -1.55 17.11 13.27
N ALA A 3 -2.74 16.52 13.38
CA ALA A 3 -2.95 15.08 13.17
C ALA A 3 -2.45 14.60 11.79
N MET A 4 -2.39 15.50 10.80
CA MET A 4 -1.87 15.25 9.46
C MET A 4 -0.37 14.87 9.45
N SER A 5 0.47 15.53 10.27
CA SER A 5 1.92 15.26 10.27
C SER A 5 2.27 13.88 10.84
N THR A 6 1.47 13.39 11.78
CA THR A 6 1.66 12.08 12.43
C THR A 6 1.19 10.94 11.55
N LEU A 7 0.09 11.11 10.83
CA LEU A 7 -0.42 10.15 9.84
C LEU A 7 0.56 10.00 8.68
N PHE A 8 1.03 11.13 8.13
CA PHE A 8 2.06 11.19 7.11
C PHE A 8 3.35 10.44 7.48
N THR A 9 3.81 10.62 8.71
CA THR A 9 5.02 9.94 9.21
C THR A 9 4.81 8.43 9.27
N ARG A 10 3.63 7.96 9.70
CA ARG A 10 3.30 6.53 9.75
C ARG A 10 3.17 5.92 8.37
N ALA A 11 2.48 6.59 7.45
CA ALA A 11 2.35 6.13 6.08
C ALA A 11 3.73 6.05 5.42
N LYS A 12 4.61 7.03 5.64
CA LYS A 12 6.00 6.99 5.20
C LYS A 12 6.77 5.80 5.79
N THR A 13 6.65 5.52 7.09
CA THR A 13 7.26 4.34 7.73
C THR A 13 6.76 3.05 7.09
N TYR A 14 5.44 2.89 6.95
CA TYR A 14 4.84 1.70 6.34
C TYR A 14 5.22 1.54 4.87
N MET A 15 5.35 2.64 4.12
CA MET A 15 5.80 2.60 2.74
C MET A 15 7.28 2.30 2.61
N GLN A 16 8.14 2.84 3.48
CA GLN A 16 9.54 2.45 3.56
C GLN A 16 9.67 0.95 3.83
N GLU A 17 8.91 0.43 4.77
CA GLU A 17 8.77 -1.00 5.05
C GLU A 17 8.34 -1.79 3.79
N LEU A 18 7.34 -1.29 3.06
CA LEU A 18 6.75 -1.97 1.90
C LEU A 18 7.69 -1.96 0.68
N LEU A 19 8.42 -0.87 0.45
CA LEU A 19 9.21 -0.61 -0.76
C LEU A 19 10.67 -1.07 -0.66
N ASN A 20 11.26 -1.02 0.53
CA ASN A 20 12.66 -1.37 0.76
C ASN A 20 12.88 -2.90 0.82
N THR A 21 12.11 -3.65 0.03
CA THR A 21 12.16 -5.11 -0.13
C THR A 21 13.17 -5.54 -1.19
N SER A 22 14.25 -4.75 -1.37
CA SER A 22 15.41 -5.14 -2.17
C SER A 22 16.14 -6.30 -1.50
N GLU A 23 16.81 -7.13 -2.31
CA GLU A 23 17.25 -8.48 -1.94
C GLU A 23 18.28 -8.56 -0.79
N ASP A 24 18.76 -7.42 -0.29
CA ASP A 24 19.81 -7.31 0.75
C ASP A 24 19.31 -6.83 2.12
N VAL A 25 18.02 -6.53 2.31
CA VAL A 25 17.48 -6.28 3.64
C VAL A 25 17.26 -7.63 4.32
N PRO A 26 17.90 -7.94 5.48
CA PRO A 26 17.63 -9.17 6.20
C PRO A 26 16.12 -9.30 6.38
N LYS A 27 15.57 -10.53 6.25
CA LYS A 27 14.14 -10.93 6.25
C LYS A 27 13.28 -10.44 7.44
N LYS A 28 13.81 -9.53 8.25
CA LYS A 28 13.31 -8.93 9.45
C LYS A 28 12.14 -7.97 9.17
N ASP A 29 10.96 -8.52 9.43
CA ASP A 29 9.88 -7.88 10.20
C ASP A 29 9.10 -6.74 9.55
N LEU A 30 8.52 -6.97 8.36
CA LEU A 30 7.23 -6.33 8.09
C LEU A 30 6.27 -6.77 9.20
N SER A 31 5.69 -5.82 9.92
CA SER A 31 4.66 -6.14 10.91
C SER A 31 3.33 -6.42 10.20
N PRO A 32 2.50 -7.35 10.71
CA PRO A 32 1.14 -7.51 10.21
C PRO A 32 0.40 -6.17 10.28
N MET A 33 -0.33 -5.84 9.20
CA MET A 33 -1.02 -4.55 9.07
C MET A 33 -2.52 -4.79 8.99
N LYS A 34 -3.31 -4.04 9.76
CA LYS A 34 -4.76 -4.07 9.61
C LYS A 34 -5.15 -3.51 8.25
N TRP A 35 -6.09 -4.16 7.58
CA TRP A 35 -6.57 -3.76 6.27
C TRP A 35 -7.02 -2.29 6.25
N GLY A 36 -7.68 -1.82 7.31
CA GLY A 36 -8.09 -0.42 7.44
C GLY A 36 -6.92 0.58 7.45
N ASP A 37 -5.75 0.20 7.96
CA ASP A 37 -4.55 1.06 7.91
C ASP A 37 -3.91 1.02 6.53
N PHE A 38 -3.91 -0.14 5.86
CA PHE A 38 -3.51 -0.25 4.46
C PHE A 38 -4.38 0.61 3.54
N LEU A 39 -5.70 0.66 3.77
CA LEU A 39 -6.61 1.53 3.00
C LEU A 39 -6.24 3.00 3.13
N LYS A 40 -5.95 3.47 4.35
CA LYS A 40 -5.52 4.86 4.57
C LYS A 40 -4.25 5.17 3.79
N VAL A 41 -3.27 4.28 3.80
CA VAL A 41 -2.02 4.45 3.03
C VAL A 41 -2.32 4.58 1.53
N MET A 42 -3.12 3.68 0.97
CA MET A 42 -3.49 3.74 -0.47
C MET A 42 -4.25 5.03 -0.81
N GLN A 43 -5.17 5.46 0.04
CA GLN A 43 -5.94 6.71 -0.15
C GLN A 43 -5.06 7.96 -0.02
N GLU A 44 -4.12 7.98 0.92
CA GLU A 44 -3.13 9.07 1.06
C GLU A 44 -2.22 9.16 -0.16
N MET A 45 -1.96 8.03 -0.83
CA MET A 45 -1.26 7.99 -2.11
C MET A 45 -2.14 8.41 -3.31
N GLY A 46 -3.39 8.79 -3.06
CA GLY A 46 -4.32 9.27 -4.08
C GLY A 46 -5.12 8.17 -4.77
N PHE A 47 -5.11 6.92 -4.28
CA PHE A 47 -5.99 5.89 -4.83
C PHE A 47 -7.42 6.05 -4.34
N GLU A 48 -8.37 5.86 -5.24
CA GLU A 48 -9.76 5.62 -4.84
C GLU A 48 -9.96 4.13 -4.52
N TYR A 49 -10.84 3.83 -3.57
CA TYR A 49 -11.12 2.49 -3.10
C TYR A 49 -12.55 2.09 -3.43
N ASP A 50 -12.70 1.04 -4.23
CA ASP A 50 -13.99 0.44 -4.60
C ASP A 50 -14.14 -0.97 -4.01
N PRO A 51 -14.95 -1.14 -2.95
CA PRO A 51 -15.23 -2.42 -2.34
C PRO A 51 -16.34 -3.22 -3.03
N SER A 52 -16.99 -2.69 -4.07
CA SER A 52 -18.20 -3.28 -4.67
C SER A 52 -17.93 -4.50 -5.57
N THR A 53 -16.67 -4.94 -5.68
CA THR A 53 -16.32 -6.11 -6.49
C THR A 53 -16.78 -7.41 -5.82
N ALA A 54 -17.02 -8.45 -6.62
CA ALA A 54 -17.50 -9.74 -6.08
C ALA A 54 -16.45 -10.44 -5.18
N GLY A 55 -16.93 -10.97 -4.06
CA GLY A 55 -16.10 -11.74 -3.12
C GLY A 55 -15.23 -10.86 -2.22
N SER A 56 -14.03 -11.35 -1.86
CA SER A 56 -13.04 -10.62 -1.05
C SER A 56 -12.02 -9.85 -1.89
N SER A 57 -12.30 -9.66 -3.18
CA SER A 57 -11.54 -8.75 -4.03
C SER A 57 -11.98 -7.32 -3.77
N VAL A 58 -11.08 -6.36 -3.96
CA VAL A 58 -11.38 -4.93 -3.96
C VAL A 58 -10.57 -4.24 -5.05
N ARG A 59 -11.10 -3.17 -5.63
CA ARG A 59 -10.44 -2.40 -6.68
C ARG A 59 -9.88 -1.10 -6.11
N PHE A 60 -8.68 -0.75 -6.55
CA PHE A 60 -8.06 0.54 -6.30
C PHE A 60 -7.79 1.23 -7.62
N ASP A 61 -8.29 2.45 -7.77
CA ASP A 61 -8.07 3.30 -8.93
C ASP A 61 -6.90 4.24 -8.65
N PRO A 62 -5.83 4.25 -9.47
CA PRO A 62 -4.66 5.07 -9.24
C PRO A 62 -4.94 6.57 -9.45
N PRO A 63 -4.13 7.46 -8.84
CA PRO A 63 -4.22 8.89 -9.11
C PRO A 63 -3.79 9.20 -10.54
N GLY A 64 -4.74 9.63 -11.36
CA GLY A 64 -4.51 10.12 -12.72
C GLY A 64 -4.95 9.14 -13.82
N ASP A 65 -5.18 9.69 -15.02
CA ASP A 65 -5.96 9.00 -16.07
C ASP A 65 -5.17 7.98 -16.89
N ARG A 66 -3.87 7.81 -16.63
CA ARG A 66 -2.97 7.01 -17.46
C ARG A 66 -2.71 5.60 -16.91
N ASP A 67 -2.89 5.42 -15.60
CA ASP A 67 -2.57 4.18 -14.93
C ASP A 67 -3.81 3.29 -14.79
N HIS A 68 -3.63 1.97 -14.92
CA HIS A 68 -4.75 1.03 -14.85
C HIS A 68 -5.09 0.66 -13.40
N PRO A 69 -6.38 0.41 -13.06
CA PRO A 69 -6.78 -0.03 -11.74
C PRO A 69 -6.12 -1.35 -11.31
N ILE A 70 -5.94 -1.53 -10.00
CA ILE A 70 -5.41 -2.77 -9.40
C ILE A 70 -6.43 -3.42 -8.48
N THR A 71 -6.63 -4.73 -8.64
CA THR A 71 -7.47 -5.53 -7.74
C THR A 71 -6.62 -6.27 -6.72
N LEU A 72 -6.89 -6.05 -5.43
CA LEU A 72 -6.22 -6.72 -4.30
C LEU A 72 -7.22 -7.55 -3.50
N HIS A 73 -6.72 -8.58 -2.83
CA HIS A 73 -7.54 -9.45 -1.98
C HIS A 73 -7.53 -8.93 -0.54
N LYS A 74 -8.72 -8.63 0.00
CA LYS A 74 -8.93 -8.33 1.41
C LYS A 74 -8.89 -9.65 2.21
N PRO A 75 -7.99 -9.80 3.20
CA PRO A 75 -7.96 -11.01 4.03
C PRO A 75 -9.27 -11.24 4.80
N HIS A 76 -9.63 -12.52 5.00
CA HIS A 76 -10.79 -12.96 5.77
C HIS A 76 -10.47 -14.32 6.45
N PRO A 77 -10.99 -14.63 7.65
CA PRO A 77 -11.91 -13.83 8.48
C PRO A 77 -11.27 -12.64 9.19
N ASP A 78 -9.98 -12.71 9.52
CA ASP A 78 -9.27 -11.57 10.10
C ASP A 78 -8.74 -10.65 9.00
N PRO A 79 -9.16 -9.37 8.93
CA PRO A 79 -8.70 -8.42 7.92
C PRO A 79 -7.31 -7.86 8.28
N THR A 80 -6.32 -8.74 8.44
CA THR A 80 -4.91 -8.41 8.68
C THR A 80 -4.06 -8.92 7.53
N LEU A 81 -3.31 -8.02 6.90
CA LEU A 81 -2.30 -8.38 5.91
C LEU A 81 -1.08 -8.93 6.62
N SER A 82 -0.73 -10.17 6.28
CA SER A 82 0.51 -10.77 6.78
C SER A 82 1.74 -10.13 6.12
N PRO A 83 2.93 -10.29 6.71
CA PRO A 83 4.18 -9.80 6.12
C PRO A 83 4.41 -10.30 4.68
N VAL A 84 3.97 -11.53 4.39
CA VAL A 84 4.07 -12.11 3.03
C VAL A 84 3.11 -11.40 2.07
N MET A 85 1.88 -11.13 2.49
CA MET A 85 0.89 -10.42 1.66
C MET A 85 1.35 -9.00 1.35
N LEU A 86 1.89 -8.27 2.34
CA LEU A 86 2.42 -6.93 2.15
C LEU A 86 3.53 -6.90 1.09
N ARG A 87 4.48 -7.86 1.12
CA ARG A 87 5.52 -7.97 0.09
C ARG A 87 4.95 -8.26 -1.31
N GLN A 88 3.95 -9.13 -1.39
CA GLN A 88 3.31 -9.46 -2.67
C GLN A 88 2.58 -8.24 -3.26
N ILE A 89 1.88 -7.48 -2.41
CA ILE A 89 1.24 -6.23 -2.79
C ILE A 89 2.28 -5.21 -3.26
N ALA A 90 3.37 -5.01 -2.51
CA ALA A 90 4.47 -4.11 -2.87
C ALA A 90 5.04 -4.40 -4.26
N LYS A 91 5.41 -5.67 -4.50
CA LYS A 91 5.94 -6.11 -5.79
C LYS A 91 4.94 -5.89 -6.92
N ARG A 92 3.64 -6.06 -6.65
CA ARG A 92 2.60 -5.84 -7.64
C ARG A 92 2.40 -4.36 -7.95
N LEU A 93 2.39 -3.48 -6.93
CA LEU A 93 2.34 -2.03 -7.12
C LEU A 93 3.54 -1.54 -7.94
N LYS A 94 4.76 -1.95 -7.56
CA LYS A 94 5.99 -1.63 -8.31
C LYS A 94 5.94 -2.10 -9.76
N ARG A 95 5.46 -3.32 -10.01
CA ARG A 95 5.33 -3.85 -11.38
C ARG A 95 4.25 -3.13 -12.20
N THR A 96 3.15 -2.73 -11.57
CA THR A 96 1.99 -2.16 -12.28
C THR A 96 2.22 -0.69 -12.63
N TYR A 97 2.81 0.08 -11.70
CA TYR A 97 2.94 1.53 -11.85
C TYR A 97 4.38 2.00 -12.04
N GLY A 98 5.36 1.09 -11.97
CA GLY A 98 6.78 1.41 -12.18
C GLY A 98 7.40 2.27 -11.07
N TRP A 99 6.67 2.57 -10.00
CA TRP A 99 7.10 3.53 -9.00
C TRP A 99 8.40 3.10 -8.30
N SER A 100 9.42 3.97 -8.38
CA SER A 100 10.60 3.90 -7.52
C SER A 100 10.30 4.56 -6.18
N GLU A 101 11.11 4.30 -5.14
CA GLU A 101 10.98 4.97 -3.84
C GLU A 101 10.90 6.50 -3.99
N GLU A 102 11.63 7.12 -4.95
CA GLU A 102 11.50 8.54 -5.25
C GLU A 102 10.13 8.98 -5.75
N ASP A 103 9.46 8.20 -6.61
CA ASP A 103 8.11 8.53 -7.10
C ASP A 103 7.08 8.51 -5.97
N PHE A 104 7.31 7.67 -4.97
CA PHE A 104 6.48 7.65 -3.76
C PHE A 104 6.74 8.86 -2.88
N TYR A 105 8.00 9.24 -2.64
CA TYR A 105 8.31 10.42 -1.83
C TYR A 105 7.79 11.72 -2.46
N ARG A 106 7.79 11.83 -3.81
CA ARG A 106 7.24 13.00 -4.53
C ARG A 106 5.73 13.16 -4.40
N ARG A 107 4.98 12.06 -4.26
CA ARG A 107 3.51 12.11 -4.08
C ARG A 107 3.08 12.37 -2.64
N LEU A 108 4.05 12.33 -1.72
CA LEU A 108 3.86 12.49 -0.29
C LEU A 108 4.31 13.87 0.21
N SER A 109 5.27 14.52 -0.44
CA SER A 109 5.70 15.90 -0.15
C SER A 109 4.68 16.95 -0.58
#